data_AF-A0A953AQF4-F1
#
_entry.id   AF-A0A953AQF4-F1
#
_cell.length_a   1.000
_cell.length_b   1.000
_cell.length_c   1.000
_cell.angle_alpha   90.00
_cell.angle_beta   90.00
_cell.angle_gamma   90.00
#
_symmetry.space_group_name_H-M   'P 1'
#
loop_
_entity.id
_entity.type
_entity.pdbx_description
1 polymer ?
#
loop_
_entity_poly.entity_id
_entity_poly.type
_entity_poly.pdbx_seq_one_letter_code
_entity_poly.pdbx_strand_id
1 'polypeptide(L)'
;MNARGKVSLGTVFWILILSVVVYCLWMFVPVYADDFDVRDALAEAINNSNLSDDILRASILAKLNKRSVGWHFETDPVTGEDRVVGGLGLTNDDIVIDRNTVVDHITIRVPYRRVVVLRPTAYRVILNFETQKDGPIRK
;
A
#
# COMPACT_ATOMS: atom_id res chain seq x y z
N MET A 1 -38.03 24.43 27.84
CA MET A 1 -38.48 24.84 26.49
C MET A 1 -37.54 24.21 25.48
N ASN A 2 -37.95 23.10 24.86
CA ASN A 2 -37.10 22.40 23.89
C ASN A 2 -37.20 23.15 22.55
N ALA A 3 -36.13 23.83 22.15
CA ALA A 3 -36.01 24.39 20.82
C ALA A 3 -36.07 23.23 19.81
N ARG A 4 -37.21 23.07 19.13
CA ARG A 4 -37.33 22.20 17.97
C ARG A 4 -36.42 22.78 16.88
N GLY A 5 -35.20 22.26 16.78
CA GLY A 5 -34.29 22.59 15.69
C GLY A 5 -34.95 22.23 14.36
N LYS A 6 -35.25 23.22 13.53
CA LYS A 6 -35.63 23.01 12.13
C LYS A 6 -34.40 22.49 11.41
N VAL A 7 -34.25 21.17 11.36
CA VAL A 7 -33.23 20.55 10.52
C VAL A 7 -33.68 20.74 9.07
N SER A 8 -32.95 21.58 8.33
CA SER A 8 -33.18 21.77 6.89
C SER A 8 -32.81 20.49 6.15
N LEU A 9 -33.65 20.06 5.21
CA LEU A 9 -33.38 18.90 4.34
C LEU A 9 -32.02 19.04 3.64
N GLY A 10 -31.66 20.27 3.24
CA GLY A 10 -30.35 20.56 2.65
C GLY A 10 -29.19 20.33 3.61
N THR A 11 -29.35 20.64 4.90
CA THR A 11 -28.33 20.37 5.92
C THR A 11 -28.14 18.86 6.12
N VAL A 12 -29.22 18.09 6.14
CA VAL A 12 -29.14 16.60 6.24
C VAL A 12 -28.38 16.02 5.05
N PHE A 13 -28.69 16.49 3.84
CA PHE A 13 -28.03 16.03 2.61
C PHE A 13 -26.52 16.28 2.64
N TRP A 14 -26.07 17.48 3.04
CA TRP A 14 -24.66 17.79 3.18
C TRP A 14 -23.94 16.95 4.23
N ILE A 15 -24.57 16.71 5.39
CA ILE A 15 -24.02 15.84 6.43
C ILE A 15 -23.85 14.41 5.91
N LEU A 16 -24.80 13.92 5.12
CA LEU A 16 -24.74 12.58 4.53
C LEU A 16 -23.59 12.47 3.53
N ILE A 17 -23.43 13.45 2.64
CA ILE A 17 -22.29 13.50 1.71
C ILE A 17 -20.96 13.53 2.48
N LEU A 18 -20.85 14.41 3.47
CA LEU A 18 -19.62 14.55 4.26
C LEU A 18 -19.28 13.22 4.95
N SER A 19 -20.28 12.53 5.50
CA SER A 19 -20.12 11.24 6.15
C SER A 19 -19.61 10.17 5.18
N VAL A 20 -20.12 10.13 3.94
CA VAL A 20 -19.63 9.24 2.89
C VAL A 20 -18.18 9.56 2.52
N VAL A 21 -17.83 10.84 2.38
CA VAL A 21 -16.44 11.26 2.08
C VAL A 21 -15.48 10.84 3.19
N VAL A 22 -15.82 11.11 4.46
CA VAL A 22 -14.99 10.71 5.61
C VAL A 22 -14.83 9.19 5.66
N TYR A 23 -15.90 8.45 5.41
CA TYR A 23 -15.87 7.00 5.35
C TYR A 23 -14.93 6.47 4.26
N CYS A 24 -15.02 7.02 3.04
CA CYS A 24 -14.11 6.68 1.95
C CYS A 24 -12.65 7.01 2.30
N LEU A 25 -12.38 8.20 2.85
CA LEU A 25 -11.03 8.59 3.24
C LEU A 25 -10.45 7.64 4.30
N TRP A 26 -11.19 7.35 5.36
CA TRP A 26 -10.75 6.45 6.42
C TRP A 26 -10.35 5.06 5.88
N MET A 27 -11.03 4.60 4.84
CA MET A 27 -10.85 3.28 4.27
C MET A 27 -9.72 3.22 3.23
N PHE A 28 -9.62 4.21 2.34
CA PHE A 28 -8.66 4.17 1.23
C PHE A 28 -7.33 4.85 1.57
N VAL A 29 -7.29 5.83 2.48
CA VAL A 29 -6.05 6.53 2.85
C VAL A 29 -4.94 5.57 3.33
N PRO A 30 -5.20 4.57 4.19
CA PRO A 30 -4.16 3.62 4.60
C PRO A 30 -3.52 2.90 3.40
N VAL A 31 -4.34 2.50 2.42
CA VAL A 31 -3.85 1.79 1.23
C VAL A 31 -2.95 2.68 0.36
N TYR A 32 -3.26 3.97 0.23
CA TYR A 32 -2.39 4.91 -0.49
C TYR A 32 -1.15 5.30 0.31
N ALA A 33 -1.23 5.32 1.65
CA ALA A 33 -0.06 5.49 2.50
C ALA A 33 0.94 4.33 2.31
N ASP A 34 0.44 3.10 2.15
CA ASP A 34 1.27 1.94 1.83
C ASP A 34 2.09 2.15 0.54
N ASP A 35 1.48 2.67 -0.54
CA ASP A 35 2.20 2.96 -1.80
C ASP A 35 3.26 4.05 -1.63
N PHE A 36 3.00 5.06 -0.80
CA PHE A 36 4.00 6.07 -0.50
C PHE A 36 5.22 5.47 0.21
N ASP A 37 5.01 4.58 1.17
CA ASP A 37 6.09 3.88 1.87
C ASP A 37 6.88 2.95 0.94
N VAL A 38 6.20 2.26 0.02
CA VAL A 38 6.86 1.46 -1.03
C VAL A 38 7.74 2.37 -1.89
N ARG A 39 7.22 3.49 -2.40
CA ARG A 39 8.02 4.47 -3.18
C ARG A 39 9.24 4.98 -2.42
N ASP A 40 9.10 5.28 -1.14
CA ASP A 40 10.21 5.72 -0.28
C ASP A 40 11.26 4.61 -0.07
N ALA A 41 10.83 3.35 0.04
CA ALA A 41 11.75 2.20 0.11
C ALA A 41 12.50 1.99 -1.21
N LEU A 42 11.82 2.09 -2.36
CA LEU A 42 12.47 2.00 -3.67
C LEU A 42 13.46 3.16 -3.90
N ALA A 43 13.09 4.39 -3.52
CA ALA A 43 13.98 5.54 -3.67
C ALA A 43 15.29 5.38 -2.87
N GLU A 44 15.20 4.83 -1.65
CA GLU A 44 16.38 4.50 -0.86
C GLU A 44 17.19 3.35 -1.47
N ALA A 45 16.53 2.31 -1.99
CA ALA A 45 17.19 1.20 -2.65
C ALA A 45 17.99 1.65 -3.88
N ILE A 46 17.48 2.62 -4.65
CA ILE A 46 18.22 3.24 -5.77
C ILE A 46 19.48 3.97 -5.28
N ASN A 47 19.43 4.61 -4.12
CA ASN A 47 20.62 5.25 -3.53
C ASN A 47 21.68 4.23 -3.10
N ASN A 48 21.28 3.00 -2.78
CA ASN A 48 22.14 1.88 -2.42
C ASN A 48 22.34 0.90 -3.59
N SER A 49 22.19 1.37 -4.83
CA SER A 49 22.24 0.54 -6.05
C SER A 49 23.58 -0.15 -6.31
N ASN A 50 24.64 0.18 -5.57
CA ASN A 50 25.93 -0.51 -5.61
C ASN A 50 25.90 -1.88 -4.91
N LEU A 51 24.92 -2.14 -4.04
CA LEU A 51 24.76 -3.42 -3.34
C LEU A 51 24.29 -4.53 -4.30
N SER A 52 24.45 -5.80 -3.91
CA SER A 52 23.91 -6.92 -4.68
C SER A 52 22.37 -6.96 -4.62
N ASP A 53 21.75 -7.62 -5.60
CA ASP A 53 20.29 -7.69 -5.70
C ASP A 53 19.65 -8.33 -4.47
N ASP A 54 20.26 -9.37 -3.91
CA ASP A 54 19.74 -10.03 -2.71
C ASP A 54 19.76 -9.11 -1.49
N ILE A 55 20.82 -8.30 -1.35
CA ILE A 55 20.92 -7.30 -0.27
C ILE A 55 19.90 -6.18 -0.50
N LEU A 56 19.71 -5.74 -1.74
CA LEU A 56 18.70 -4.73 -2.08
C LEU A 56 17.28 -5.22 -1.75
N ARG A 57 16.91 -6.44 -2.19
CA ARG A 57 15.61 -7.04 -1.86
C ARG A 57 15.41 -7.13 -0.35
N ALA A 58 16.41 -7.65 0.37
CA ALA A 58 16.37 -7.76 1.82
C ALA A 58 16.22 -6.38 2.50
N SER A 59 16.90 -5.34 2.01
CA SER A 59 16.81 -3.99 2.55
C SER A 59 15.42 -3.37 2.34
N ILE A 60 14.82 -3.56 1.16
CA ILE A 60 13.47 -3.09 0.84
C ILE A 60 12.47 -3.76 1.77
N LEU A 61 12.51 -5.10 1.88
CA LEU A 61 11.62 -5.85 2.77
C LEU A 61 11.82 -5.47 4.24
N ALA A 62 13.07 -5.32 4.70
CA ALA A 62 13.36 -4.93 6.08
C ALA A 62 12.77 -3.55 6.41
N LYS A 63 12.87 -2.58 5.49
CA LYS A 63 12.29 -1.24 5.66
C LYS A 63 10.76 -1.29 5.71
N LEU A 64 10.14 -2.03 4.81
CA LEU A 64 8.68 -2.17 4.74
C LEU A 64 8.12 -2.94 5.94
N ASN A 65 8.81 -3.98 6.40
CA ASN A 65 8.41 -4.75 7.60
C ASN A 65 8.59 -3.92 8.88
N LYS A 66 9.67 -3.13 9.01
CA LYS A 66 9.93 -2.32 10.20
C LYS A 66 8.85 -1.25 10.42
N ARG A 67 8.31 -0.66 9.36
CA ARG A 67 7.24 0.34 9.47
C ARG A 67 5.86 -0.28 9.76
N SER A 68 5.72 -1.61 9.75
CA SER A 68 4.42 -2.30 9.94
C SER A 68 3.33 -1.71 9.05
N VAL A 69 3.67 -1.55 7.77
CA VAL A 69 2.84 -0.80 6.81
C VAL A 69 1.64 -1.66 6.40
N GLY A 70 0.44 -1.15 6.67
CA GLY A 70 -0.81 -1.73 6.21
C GLY A 70 -1.14 -3.12 6.77
N TRP A 71 -2.16 -3.71 6.17
CA TRP A 71 -2.59 -5.07 6.42
C TRP A 71 -2.84 -5.77 5.09
N HIS A 72 -2.59 -7.07 5.05
CA HIS A 72 -2.94 -7.91 3.92
C HIS A 72 -3.72 -9.13 4.39
N PHE A 73 -4.32 -9.84 3.44
CA PHE A 73 -4.99 -11.11 3.71
C PHE A 73 -4.04 -12.24 3.35
N GLU A 74 -3.85 -13.15 4.29
CA GLU A 74 -3.25 -14.45 4.04
C GLU A 74 -4.33 -15.52 4.13
N THR A 75 -4.34 -16.46 3.20
CA THR A 75 -5.18 -17.65 3.29
C THR A 75 -4.38 -18.74 3.99
N ASP A 76 -4.90 -19.27 5.10
CA ASP A 76 -4.27 -20.39 5.80
C ASP A 76 -4.32 -21.65 4.90
N PRO A 77 -3.18 -22.27 4.58
CA PRO A 77 -3.13 -23.40 3.67
C PRO A 77 -3.78 -24.68 4.24
N VAL A 78 -3.99 -24.75 5.55
CA VAL A 78 -4.57 -25.93 6.23
C VAL A 78 -6.08 -25.78 6.39
N THR A 79 -6.53 -24.60 6.85
CA THR A 79 -7.97 -24.38 7.12
C THR A 79 -8.71 -23.75 5.95
N GLY A 80 -8.00 -23.12 5.01
CA GLY A 80 -8.58 -22.34 3.91
C GLY A 80 -9.21 -21.02 4.36
N GLU A 81 -9.03 -20.62 5.62
CA GLU A 81 -9.59 -19.38 6.15
C GLU A 81 -8.67 -18.18 5.85
N ASP A 82 -9.27 -17.06 5.46
CA ASP A 82 -8.55 -15.80 5.29
C ASP A 82 -8.35 -15.11 6.64
N ARG A 83 -7.10 -14.79 6.97
CA ARG A 83 -6.73 -13.97 8.13
C ARG A 83 -6.11 -12.65 7.69
N VAL A 84 -6.37 -11.61 8.48
CA VAL A 84 -5.75 -10.29 8.29
C VAL A 84 -4.41 -10.28 9.04
N VAL A 85 -3.33 -10.06 8.31
CA VAL A 85 -1.95 -10.03 8.84
C VAL A 85 -1.35 -8.66 8.59
N GLY A 86 -0.55 -8.18 9.54
CA GLY A 86 0.12 -6.89 9.43
C GLY A 86 1.19 -6.91 8.34
N GLY A 87 1.46 -5.76 7.74
CA GLY A 87 2.46 -5.62 6.69
C GLY A 87 1.91 -5.81 5.28
N LEU A 88 2.81 -5.70 4.31
CA LEU A 88 2.47 -5.67 2.90
C LEU A 88 2.33 -7.05 2.25
N GLY A 89 2.77 -8.11 2.94
CA GLY A 89 2.78 -9.49 2.42
C GLY A 89 3.75 -9.72 1.27
N LEU A 90 4.78 -8.86 1.15
CA LEU A 90 5.76 -8.94 0.08
C LEU A 90 6.86 -9.95 0.39
N THR A 91 7.28 -10.66 -0.65
CA THR A 91 8.40 -11.58 -0.65
C THR A 91 9.53 -11.05 -1.55
N ASN A 92 10.68 -11.73 -1.54
CA ASN A 92 11.79 -11.36 -2.43
C ASN A 92 11.40 -11.48 -3.92
N ASP A 93 10.52 -12.42 -4.26
CA ASP A 93 10.10 -12.68 -5.63
C ASP A 93 9.19 -11.59 -6.18
N ASP A 94 8.52 -10.84 -5.29
CA ASP A 94 7.70 -9.68 -5.65
C ASP A 94 8.55 -8.44 -5.98
N ILE A 95 9.88 -8.50 -5.79
CA ILE A 95 10.80 -7.38 -6.06
C ILE A 95 11.61 -7.70 -7.31
N VAL A 96 11.21 -7.07 -8.41
CA VAL A 96 11.89 -7.16 -9.70
C VAL A 96 12.97 -6.08 -9.77
N ILE A 97 14.21 -6.50 -9.97
CA ILE A 97 15.36 -5.63 -10.15
C ILE A 97 15.94 -5.89 -11.54
N ASP A 98 16.01 -4.85 -12.36
CA ASP A 98 16.61 -4.89 -13.68
C ASP A 98 17.79 -3.93 -13.73
N ARG A 99 18.98 -4.46 -14.07
CA ARG A 99 20.22 -3.69 -14.15
C ARG A 99 20.69 -3.65 -15.59
N ASN A 100 20.78 -2.44 -16.12
CA ASN A 100 21.40 -2.18 -17.39
C ASN A 100 22.82 -1.61 -17.17
N THR A 101 23.82 -2.48 -17.31
CA THR A 101 25.24 -2.14 -17.17
C THR A 101 25.80 -1.34 -18.34
N VAL A 102 25.09 -1.27 -19.48
CA VAL A 102 25.53 -0.50 -20.66
C VAL A 102 25.31 1.00 -20.44
N VAL A 103 24.22 1.37 -19.77
CA VAL A 103 23.86 2.76 -19.47
C VAL A 103 24.00 3.11 -17.98
N ASP A 104 24.66 2.24 -17.20
CA ASP A 104 24.80 2.37 -15.73
C ASP A 104 23.46 2.74 -15.05
N HIS A 105 22.41 1.97 -15.33
CA HIS A 105 21.04 2.28 -14.89
C HIS A 105 20.36 1.08 -14.24
N ILE A 106 19.56 1.31 -13.21
CA ILE A 106 18.80 0.29 -12.48
C ILE A 106 17.32 0.66 -12.41
N THR A 107 16.47 -0.33 -12.58
CA THR A 107 15.02 -0.23 -12.42
C THR A 107 14.60 -1.21 -11.34
N ILE A 108 13.91 -0.73 -10.32
CA ILE A 108 13.33 -1.55 -9.26
C ILE A 108 11.81 -1.43 -9.38
N ARG A 109 11.10 -2.56 -9.35
CA ARG A 109 9.65 -2.63 -9.47
C ARG A 109 9.07 -3.60 -8.46
N VAL A 110 7.97 -3.19 -7.85
CA VAL A 110 7.23 -3.99 -6.86
C VAL A 110 5.74 -3.97 -7.22
N PRO A 111 5.23 -4.99 -7.93
CA PRO A 111 3.81 -5.21 -8.09
C PRO A 111 3.21 -5.83 -6.82
N TYR A 112 2.08 -5.31 -6.35
CA TYR A 112 1.40 -5.87 -5.18
C TYR A 112 -0.09 -5.52 -5.15
N ARG A 113 -0.83 -6.16 -4.24
CA ARG A 113 -2.28 -6.05 -4.16
C ARG A 113 -2.74 -5.71 -2.76
N ARG A 114 -3.76 -4.86 -2.66
CA ARG A 114 -4.45 -4.53 -1.39
C ARG A 114 -5.93 -4.81 -1.52
N VAL A 115 -6.49 -5.39 -0.47
CA VAL A 115 -7.92 -5.69 -0.42
C VAL A 115 -8.57 -4.78 0.61
N VAL A 116 -9.53 -4.01 0.14
CA VAL A 116 -10.35 -3.13 0.98
C VAL A 116 -11.72 -3.78 1.16
N VAL A 117 -12.12 -3.99 2.41
CA VAL A 117 -13.42 -4.59 2.72
C VAL A 117 -14.44 -3.48 3.03
N LEU A 118 -15.40 -3.28 2.13
CA LEU A 118 -16.50 -2.33 2.30
C LEU A 118 -17.50 -2.88 3.33
N ARG A 119 -17.50 -2.29 4.53
CA ARG A 119 -18.57 -2.53 5.51
C ARG A 119 -19.81 -1.68 5.16
N PRO A 120 -21.03 -2.11 5.50
CA PRO A 120 -21.39 -3.38 6.14
C PRO A 120 -21.50 -4.57 5.17
N THR A 121 -21.46 -4.34 3.86
CA THR A 121 -21.72 -5.36 2.82
C THR A 121 -20.70 -6.50 2.73
N ALA A 122 -19.57 -6.39 3.43
CA ALA A 122 -18.40 -7.29 3.32
C ALA A 122 -17.85 -7.43 1.88
N TYR A 123 -18.21 -6.49 1.00
CA TYR A 123 -17.75 -6.47 -0.38
C TYR A 123 -16.25 -6.16 -0.44
N ARG A 124 -15.49 -6.94 -1.20
CA ARG A 124 -14.03 -6.83 -1.29
C ARG A 124 -13.65 -6.07 -2.57
N VAL A 125 -13.00 -4.93 -2.42
CA VAL A 125 -12.37 -4.18 -3.52
C VAL A 125 -10.89 -4.55 -3.56
N ILE A 126 -10.43 -5.12 -4.67
CA ILE A 126 -9.02 -5.43 -4.88
C ILE A 126 -8.38 -4.27 -5.65
N LEU A 127 -7.36 -3.67 -5.06
CA LEU A 127 -6.56 -2.61 -5.62
C LEU A 127 -5.20 -3.19 -6.02
N ASN A 128 -4.84 -3.06 -7.29
CA ASN A 128 -3.54 -3.47 -7.80
C ASN A 128 -2.62 -2.26 -7.88
N PHE A 129 -1.43 -2.39 -7.30
CA PHE A 129 -0.39 -1.38 -7.31
C PHE A 129 0.82 -1.93 -8.06
N GLU A 130 1.47 -1.05 -8.81
CA GLU A 130 2.76 -1.33 -9.42
C GLU A 130 3.63 -0.10 -9.20
N THR A 131 4.55 -0.22 -8.25
CA THR A 131 5.44 0.88 -7.90
C THR A 131 6.78 0.61 -8.58
N GLN A 132 7.21 1.55 -9.42
CA GLN A 132 8.50 1.47 -10.11
C GLN A 132 9.35 2.69 -9.78
N LYS A 133 10.65 2.46 -9.64
CA LYS A 133 11.65 3.53 -9.57
C LYS A 133 12.87 3.20 -10.42
N ASP A 134 13.26 4.19 -11.19
CA ASP A 134 14.42 4.23 -12.06
C ASP A 134 15.49 5.18 -11.49
N GLY A 135 16.75 4.84 -11.72
CA GLY A 135 17.87 5.71 -11.38
C GLY A 135 19.23 5.17 -11.82
N PRO A 136 20.28 6.00 -11.73
CA PRO A 136 21.63 5.59 -12.08
C PRO A 136 22.20 4.59 -11.05
N ILE A 137 23.01 3.64 -11.52
CA ILE A 137 23.81 2.77 -10.66
C ILE A 137 24.92 3.62 -10.05
N ARG A 138 24.92 3.75 -8.73
CA ARG A 138 26.02 4.40 -8.01
C ARG A 138 27.22 3.46 -7.94
N LYS A 139 28.42 4.02 -8.09
CA LYS A 139 29.71 3.31 -7.98
C LYS A 139 30.29 3.49 -6.58
#